data_AF-F3FXQ8-F1
#
_entry.id   AF-F3FXQ8-F1
#
_cell.length_a   1.000
_cell.length_b   1.000
_cell.length_c   1.000
_cell.angle_alpha   90.00
_cell.angle_beta   90.00
_cell.angle_gamma   90.00
#
_symmetry.space_group_name_H-M   'P 1'
#
loop_
_entity.id
_entity.type
_entity.pdbx_description
1 polymer ?
#
loop_
_entity_poly.entity_id
_entity_poly.type
_entity_poly.pdbx_seq_one_letter_code
_entity_poly.pdbx_strand_id
1 'polypeptide(L)' 'LPICCPELIQHWPLPQALPGALLVSGHFDPLKLVDGDFQRCELQMPASIQRSVAKRQTEFLP' A
#
# COMPACT_ATOMS: atom_id res chain seq x y z
N LEU A 1 8.99 4.97 2.00
CA LEU A 1 7.68 4.30 2.16
C LEU A 1 6.92 5.00 3.29
N PRO A 2 5.58 5.09 3.22
CA PRO A 2 4.79 5.73 4.27
C PRO A 2 4.92 4.97 5.60
N ILE A 3 4.69 5.65 6.71
CA ILE A 3 4.83 5.06 8.06
C ILE A 3 3.84 3.90 8.26
N CYS A 4 2.70 3.94 7.57
CA CYS A 4 1.73 2.85 7.55
C CYS A 4 2.22 1.58 6.83
N CYS A 5 3.27 1.66 6.00
CA CYS A 5 3.88 0.55 5.26
C CYS A 5 5.43 0.66 5.27
N PRO A 6 6.11 0.43 6.41
CA PRO A 6 7.51 0.83 6.57
C PRO A 6 8.51 -0.04 5.80
N GLU A 7 8.16 -1.28 5.48
CA GLU A 7 9.06 -2.25 4.85
C GLU A 7 8.34 -3.01 3.73
N LEU A 8 9.05 -3.18 2.61
CA LEU A 8 8.64 -4.02 1.49
C LEU A 8 9.49 -5.28 1.46
N ILE A 9 8.85 -6.42 1.59
CA ILE A 9 9.44 -7.74 1.57
C ILE A 9 9.27 -8.33 0.18
N GLN A 10 10.39 -8.58 -0.49
CA GLN A 10 10.41 -9.33 -1.74
C GLN A 10 10.42 -10.82 -1.41
N HIS A 11 9.34 -11.52 -1.74
CA HIS A 11 9.27 -12.96 -1.55
C HIS A 11 8.35 -13.56 -2.61
N TRP A 12 8.62 -14.80 -3.02
CA TRP A 12 7.82 -15.51 -4.01
C TRP A 12 7.26 -16.80 -3.39
N PRO A 13 6.05 -16.79 -2.82
CA PRO A 13 5.45 -17.95 -2.18
C PRO A 13 4.72 -18.85 -3.19
N LEU A 14 4.61 -18.45 -4.46
CA LEU A 14 3.86 -19.19 -5.46
C LEU A 14 4.70 -20.36 -6.02
N PRO A 15 4.08 -21.52 -6.32
CA PRO A 15 4.81 -22.72 -6.75
C PRO A 15 5.60 -22.54 -8.06
N GLN A 16 5.17 -21.62 -8.93
CA GLN A 16 5.80 -21.37 -10.21
C GLN A 16 6.34 -19.94 -10.25
N ALA A 17 7.62 -19.80 -10.58
CA ALA A 17 8.23 -18.50 -10.86
C ALA A 17 7.72 -17.94 -12.19
N LEU A 18 7.43 -16.64 -12.23
CA LEU A 18 7.07 -15.93 -13.45
C LEU A 18 8.25 -15.06 -13.90
N PRO A 19 8.92 -15.40 -15.03
CA PRO A 19 10.07 -14.64 -15.50
C PRO A 19 9.75 -13.17 -15.73
N GLY A 20 10.58 -12.28 -15.19
CA GLY A 20 10.40 -10.84 -15.30
C GLY A 20 9.39 -10.22 -14.32
N ALA A 21 8.73 -11.02 -13.47
CA ALA A 21 7.85 -10.51 -12.43
C ALA A 21 8.54 -10.50 -11.07
N LEU A 22 8.23 -9.47 -10.26
CA LEU A 22 8.64 -9.37 -8.87
C LEU A 22 7.38 -9.34 -7.99
N LEU A 23 7.30 -10.26 -7.03
CA LEU A 23 6.26 -10.20 -6.00
C LEU A 23 6.83 -9.50 -4.76
N VAL A 24 6.12 -8.46 -4.33
CA VAL A 24 6.48 -7.65 -3.17
C VAL A 24 5.28 -7.58 -2.24
N SER A 25 5.50 -7.72 -0.94
CA SER A 25 4.49 -7.57 0.10
C SER A 25 4.94 -6.55 1.14
N GLY A 26 4.03 -5.74 1.67
CA GLY A 26 4.32 -4.85 2.79
C GLY A 26 3.33 -5.06 3.93
N HIS A 27 3.77 -4.88 5.17
CA HIS A 27 2.85 -4.87 6.31
C HIS A 27 2.15 -3.51 6.39
N PHE A 28 0.82 -3.51 6.31
CA PHE A 28 0.01 -2.30 6.46
C PHE A 28 -0.55 -2.15 7.88
N ASP A 29 -0.33 -0.99 8.49
CA ASP A 29 -0.90 -0.62 9.79
C ASP A 29 -1.95 0.51 9.64
N PRO A 30 -3.26 0.20 9.78
CA PRO A 30 -4.32 1.19 9.58
C PRO A 30 -4.35 2.29 10.64
N LEU A 31 -3.74 2.08 11.81
CA LEU A 31 -3.67 3.12 12.85
C LEU A 31 -2.60 4.17 12.55
N LYS A 32 -1.71 3.89 11.61
CA LYS A 32 -0.62 4.79 11.19
C LYS A 32 -0.91 5.50 9.87
N LEU A 33 -2.06 5.25 9.26
CA LEU A 33 -2.52 5.98 8.09
C LEU A 33 -2.94 7.38 8.50
N VAL A 34 -2.20 8.40 8.08
CA VAL A 34 -2.53 9.81 8.34
C VAL A 34 -2.81 10.55 7.05
N ASP A 35 -3.58 11.64 7.09
CA ASP A 35 -3.99 12.41 5.91
C ASP A 35 -2.81 12.85 5.01
N GLY A 36 -1.62 13.02 5.60
CA GLY A 36 -0.39 13.36 4.87
C GLY A 36 0.25 12.22 4.06
N ASP A 37 -0.14 10.97 4.27
CA ASP A 37 0.50 9.83 3.59
C ASP A 37 0.12 9.73 2.10
N PHE A 38 -1.11 10.12 1.73
CA PHE A 38 -1.50 10.26 0.33
C PHE A 38 -0.64 11.29 -0.40
N GLN A 39 -0.40 12.44 0.23
CA GLN A 39 0.44 13.50 -0.33
C GLN A 39 1.91 13.06 -0.45
N ARG A 40 2.43 12.29 0.51
CA ARG A 40 3.80 11.74 0.48
C ARG A 40 4.03 10.70 -0.61
N CYS A 41 2.97 10.03 -1.07
CA CYS A 41 3.00 9.16 -2.24
C CYS A 41 2.69 9.90 -3.56
N GLU A 42 2.62 11.24 -3.54
CA GLU A 42 2.22 12.08 -4.69
C GLU A 42 0.82 11.74 -5.25
N LEU A 43 -0.06 11.20 -4.41
CA LEU A 43 -1.40 10.80 -4.82
C LEU A 43 -2.47 11.72 -4.22
N GLN A 44 -3.41 12.13 -5.08
CA GLN A 44 -4.64 12.75 -4.61
C GLN A 44 -5.63 11.67 -4.21
N MET A 45 -6.10 11.71 -2.97
CA MET A 45 -7.17 10.82 -2.50
C MET A 45 -8.46 11.09 -3.29
N PRO A 46 -8.96 10.14 -4.11
CA PRO A 46 -10.17 10.34 -4.88
C PRO A 46 -11.39 10.54 -3.97
N ALA A 47 -12.30 11.45 -4.36
CA ALA A 47 -13.50 11.76 -3.58
C ALA A 47 -14.38 10.53 -3.27
N SER A 48 -14.33 9.52 -4.13
CA SER A 48 -15.06 8.25 -3.97
C SER A 48 -14.59 7.41 -2.78
N ILE A 49 -13.34 7.56 -2.32
CA ILE A 49 -12.78 6.77 -1.21
C ILE A 49 -12.58 7.57 0.07
N GLN A 50 -12.82 8.89 0.05
CA GLN A 50 -12.68 9.76 1.22
C GLN A 50 -13.52 9.33 2.42
N ARG A 51 -14.70 8.74 2.19
CA ARG A 51 -15.59 8.22 3.25
C ARG A 51 -15.47 6.70 3.49
N SER A 52 -14.51 6.04 2.85
CA SER A 52 -14.28 4.60 3.02
C SER A 52 -13.44 4.32 4.27
N VAL A 53 -13.56 3.09 4.80
CA VAL A 53 -12.71 2.62 5.91
C VAL A 53 -11.24 2.55 5.49
N ALA A 54 -10.32 2.75 6.44
CA ALA A 54 -8.86 2.83 6.20
C ALA A 54 -8.28 1.70 5.35
N LYS A 55 -8.79 0.47 5.53
CA LYS A 55 -8.40 -0.69 4.71
C LYS A 55 -8.61 -0.44 3.21
N ARG A 56 -9.77 0.09 2.82
CA ARG A 56 -10.13 0.36 1.41
C ARG A 56 -9.42 1.61 0.87
N GLN A 57 -9.07 2.56 1.73
CA GLN A 57 -8.28 3.73 1.35
C GLN A 57 -6.83 3.36 0.98
N THR A 58 -6.27 2.38 1.67
CA THR A 58 -4.87 1.94 1.48
C THR A 58 -4.64 1.15 0.21
N GLU A 59 -5.67 0.51 -0.34
CA GLU A 59 -5.59 -0.13 -1.68
C GLU A 59 -5.22 0.87 -2.79
N PHE A 60 -5.36 2.18 -2.54
CA PHE A 60 -5.00 3.25 -3.48
C PHE A 60 -3.66 3.92 -3.13
N LEU A 61 -2.94 3.44 -2.12
CA LEU A 61 -1.57 3.87 -1.80
C LEU A 61 -0.57 2.85 -2.39
N PRO A 62 0.46 3.30 -3.13
CA PRO A 62 1.51 2.47 -3.72
C PRO A 62 2.60 2.10 -2.71
#